data_AF-A0AAJ7DUG2-F1
#
_entry.id   AF-A0AAJ7DUG2-F1
#
_cell.length_a   1.000
_cell.length_b   1.000
_cell.length_c   1.000
_cell.angle_alpha   90.00
_cell.angle_beta   90.00
_cell.angle_gamma   90.00
#
_symmetry.space_group_name_H-M   'P 1'
#
loop_
_entity.id
_entity.type
_entity.pdbx_description
1 polymer ?
#
loop_
_entity_poly.entity_id
_entity_poly.type
_entity_poly.pdbx_seq_one_letter_code
_entity_poly.pdbx_strand_id
1 'polypeptide(L)'
;MTILIFFGICTFLAAKSILLAKILWSQNCSGISGKTQVLYAIIFAARYLDIVMTYYRCTLSIFLLKIAFIVLTNCSVLSIYFLYNHTYQKEYDNFRIERLILPCIVLSLLANYSFKIDEVFWTFSIYLESVAIIPQMYFISQFKQIESIVFYYISALSMYKIFYLMDIVYRFYMNEYYDKISLAGCVVQIIFYCDFFANYVPMTNDTEIDEESGFSEEDKVDDKFKKIENVIVHVIDEKV
;
A
#
# COMPACT_ATOMS: atom_id res chain seq x y z
N MET A 1 22.92 -2.51 -14.14
CA MET A 1 21.64 -2.91 -13.52
C MET A 1 21.55 -4.42 -13.62
N THR A 2 21.51 -5.14 -12.49
CA THR A 2 21.33 -6.59 -12.49
C THR A 2 19.92 -6.94 -12.97
N ILE A 3 19.73 -8.14 -13.49
CA ILE A 3 18.41 -8.62 -13.95
C ILE A 3 17.37 -8.63 -12.82
N LEU A 4 17.79 -8.92 -11.59
CA LEU A 4 16.93 -8.91 -10.40
C LEU A 4 16.39 -7.52 -10.09
N ILE A 5 17.25 -6.50 -10.14
CA ILE A 5 16.84 -5.10 -9.96
C ILE A 5 15.83 -4.70 -11.04
N PHE A 6 16.07 -5.11 -12.29
CA PHE A 6 15.14 -4.80 -13.38
C PHE A 6 13.74 -5.37 -13.12
N PHE A 7 13.63 -6.66 -12.76
CA PHE A 7 12.35 -7.26 -12.38
C PHE A 7 11.72 -6.61 -11.15
N GLY A 8 12.54 -6.24 -10.15
CA GLY A 8 12.10 -5.49 -8.99
C GLY A 8 11.50 -4.13 -9.36
N ILE A 9 12.12 -3.40 -10.28
CA ILE A 9 11.61 -2.12 -10.78
C ILE A 9 10.30 -2.31 -11.55
N CYS A 10 10.22 -3.32 -12.41
CA CYS A 10 9.01 -3.61 -13.18
C CYS A 10 7.83 -3.97 -12.27
N THR A 11 8.04 -4.79 -11.25
CA THR A 11 7.00 -5.13 -10.26
C THR A 11 6.58 -3.93 -9.43
N PHE A 12 7.53 -3.08 -9.04
CA PHE A 12 7.22 -1.85 -8.30
C PHE A 12 6.42 -0.86 -9.14
N LEU A 13 6.78 -0.70 -10.41
CA LEU A 13 6.04 0.12 -11.37
C LEU A 13 4.63 -0.44 -11.59
N ALA A 14 4.51 -1.76 -11.78
CA ALA A 14 3.21 -2.43 -11.90
C ALA A 14 2.34 -2.19 -10.67
N ALA A 15 2.89 -2.29 -9.45
CA ALA A 15 2.14 -2.03 -8.22
C ALA A 15 1.54 -0.61 -8.21
N LYS A 16 2.34 0.41 -8.56
CA LYS A 16 1.87 1.81 -8.61
C LYS A 16 0.84 2.03 -9.72
N SER A 17 1.04 1.41 -10.88
CA SER A 17 0.09 1.47 -11.99
C SER A 17 -1.24 0.78 -11.66
N ILE A 18 -1.22 -0.40 -11.01
CA ILE A 18 -2.42 -1.13 -10.59
C ILE A 18 -3.25 -0.29 -9.64
N LEU A 19 -2.61 0.32 -8.64
CA LEU A 19 -3.30 1.19 -7.68
C LEU A 19 -3.95 2.39 -8.36
N LEU A 20 -3.21 3.08 -9.24
CA LEU A 20 -3.75 4.23 -9.96
C LEU A 20 -4.88 3.82 -10.91
N ALA A 21 -4.72 2.72 -11.65
CA ALA A 21 -5.74 2.19 -12.55
C ALA A 21 -7.01 1.80 -11.79
N LYS A 22 -6.88 1.18 -10.60
CA LYS A 22 -8.01 0.93 -9.70
C LYS A 22 -8.77 2.22 -9.42
N ILE A 23 -8.09 3.25 -8.94
CA ILE A 23 -8.73 4.52 -8.57
C ILE A 23 -9.41 5.18 -9.77
N LEU A 24 -8.75 5.21 -10.93
CA LEU A 24 -9.27 5.90 -12.12
C LEU A 24 -10.42 5.15 -12.79
N TRP A 25 -10.36 3.82 -12.87
CA TRP A 25 -11.41 3.03 -13.54
C TRP A 25 -12.61 2.76 -12.65
N SER A 26 -12.40 2.44 -11.37
CA SER A 26 -13.51 2.24 -10.44
C SER A 26 -14.13 3.55 -9.96
N GLN A 27 -13.43 4.68 -10.16
CA GLN A 27 -13.79 6.00 -9.61
C GLN A 27 -14.00 5.98 -8.09
N ASN A 28 -13.40 5.00 -7.40
CA ASN A 28 -13.61 4.73 -6.00
C ASN A 28 -12.27 4.54 -5.25
N CYS A 29 -12.09 5.31 -4.19
CA CYS A 29 -10.92 5.30 -3.32
C CYS A 29 -11.12 4.51 -2.01
N SER A 30 -12.23 3.78 -1.88
CA SER A 30 -12.45 2.86 -0.76
C SER A 30 -11.29 1.87 -0.62
N GLY A 31 -11.03 1.43 0.62
CA GLY A 31 -9.97 0.45 0.89
C GLY A 31 -8.52 0.98 0.87
N ILE A 32 -8.29 2.25 0.51
CA ILE A 32 -6.94 2.82 0.30
C ILE A 32 -6.67 3.96 1.28
N SER A 33 -5.53 3.87 1.99
CA SER A 33 -5.01 4.95 2.81
C SER A 33 -4.40 6.05 1.94
N GLY A 34 -5.01 7.24 2.00
CA GLY A 34 -4.47 8.44 1.36
C GLY A 34 -3.16 8.88 2.00
N LYS A 35 -2.99 8.65 3.30
CA LYS A 35 -1.75 9.00 4.03
C LYS A 35 -0.55 8.20 3.56
N THR A 36 -0.73 6.92 3.26
CA THR A 36 0.31 6.07 2.66
C THR A 36 0.77 6.62 1.31
N GLN A 37 -0.15 7.08 0.45
CA GLN A 37 0.22 7.65 -0.84
C GLN A 37 0.96 8.99 -0.70
N VAL A 38 0.58 9.82 0.28
CA VAL A 38 1.32 11.05 0.62
C VAL A 38 2.74 10.72 1.07
N LEU A 39 2.94 9.70 1.92
CA LEU A 39 4.28 9.27 2.33
C LEU A 39 5.12 8.82 1.12
N TYR A 40 4.55 8.02 0.21
CA TYR A 40 5.25 7.62 -1.01
C TYR A 40 5.60 8.83 -1.91
N ALA A 41 4.75 9.84 -1.99
CA ALA A 41 5.06 11.07 -2.73
C ALA A 41 6.25 11.82 -2.10
N ILE A 42 6.30 11.93 -0.77
CA ILE A 42 7.43 12.52 -0.03
C ILE A 42 8.72 11.71 -0.27
N ILE A 43 8.63 10.38 -0.22
CA ILE A 43 9.77 9.48 -0.47
C ILE A 43 10.35 9.72 -1.85
N PHE A 44 9.52 9.74 -2.91
CA PHE A 44 10.01 9.94 -4.26
C PHE A 44 10.53 11.35 -4.50
N ALA A 45 9.93 12.37 -3.88
CA ALA A 45 10.44 13.73 -3.92
C ALA A 45 11.85 13.83 -3.31
N ALA A 46 12.06 13.20 -2.14
CA ALA A 46 13.37 13.17 -1.48
C ALA A 46 14.40 12.33 -2.26
N ARG A 47 14.02 11.13 -2.71
CA ARG A 47 14.92 10.18 -3.38
C ARG A 47 15.42 10.67 -4.73
N TYR A 48 14.56 11.35 -5.48
CA TYR A 48 14.84 11.77 -6.85
C TYR A 48 15.19 13.26 -6.96
N LEU A 49 15.57 13.89 -5.84
CA LEU A 49 16.12 15.24 -5.82
C LEU A 49 17.37 15.37 -6.72
N ASP A 50 18.10 14.27 -6.88
CA ASP A 50 19.26 14.14 -7.76
C ASP A 50 18.95 14.42 -9.24
N ILE A 51 17.69 14.32 -9.68
CA ILE A 51 17.28 14.70 -11.05
C ILE A 51 17.62 16.16 -11.33
N VAL A 52 17.37 17.04 -10.35
CA VAL A 52 17.59 18.49 -10.50
C VAL A 52 19.08 18.81 -10.37
N MET A 53 19.77 18.13 -9.47
CA MET A 53 21.17 18.44 -9.12
C MET A 53 22.19 17.79 -10.07
N THR A 54 21.83 16.70 -10.74
CA THR A 54 22.79 15.86 -11.49
C THR A 54 22.19 15.32 -12.78
N TYR A 55 21.66 16.22 -13.60
CA TYR A 55 21.03 15.91 -14.90
C TYR A 55 21.95 15.09 -15.84
N TYR A 56 23.25 15.42 -15.91
CA TYR A 56 24.17 14.85 -16.88
C TYR A 56 24.61 13.39 -16.64
N ARG A 57 24.35 12.81 -15.45
CA ARG A 57 24.84 11.46 -15.09
C ARG A 57 23.79 10.35 -15.22
N CYS A 58 22.56 10.67 -15.60
CA CYS A 58 21.49 9.68 -15.74
C CYS A 58 21.29 9.24 -17.20
N THR A 59 21.25 7.93 -17.43
CA THR A 59 20.74 7.37 -18.70
C THR A 59 19.27 7.76 -18.88
N LEU A 60 18.86 8.06 -20.12
CA LEU A 60 17.49 8.47 -20.45
C LEU A 60 16.42 7.54 -19.87
N SER A 61 16.63 6.22 -19.90
CA SER A 61 15.68 5.24 -19.36
C SER A 61 15.46 5.37 -17.85
N ILE A 62 16.50 5.66 -17.07
CA ILE A 62 16.41 5.84 -15.62
C ILE A 62 15.73 7.18 -15.32
N PHE A 63 16.05 8.21 -16.09
CA PHE A 63 15.41 9.52 -15.98
C PHE A 63 13.89 9.42 -16.19
N LEU A 64 13.46 8.77 -17.28
CA LEU A 64 12.03 8.55 -17.57
C LEU A 64 11.34 7.74 -16.48
N LEU A 65 11.99 6.70 -15.95
CA LEU A 65 11.45 5.87 -14.87
C LEU A 65 11.22 6.68 -13.59
N LYS A 66 12.19 7.52 -13.18
CA LYS A 66 12.04 8.36 -11.99
C LYS A 66 10.87 9.34 -12.14
N ILE A 67 10.76 9.98 -13.31
CA ILE A 67 9.61 10.86 -13.62
C ILE A 67 8.30 10.07 -13.55
N ALA A 68 8.25 8.86 -14.12
CA ALA A 68 7.06 8.03 -14.09
C ALA A 68 6.62 7.73 -12.65
N PHE A 69 7.54 7.39 -11.74
CA PHE A 69 7.21 7.17 -10.33
C PHE A 69 6.65 8.42 -9.63
N ILE A 70 7.27 9.58 -9.87
CA ILE A 70 6.79 10.86 -9.33
C ILE A 70 5.38 11.16 -9.85
N VAL A 71 5.16 11.05 -11.16
CA VAL A 71 3.86 11.36 -11.77
C VAL A 71 2.79 10.38 -11.27
N LEU A 72 3.03 9.07 -11.30
CA LEU A 72 2.06 8.05 -10.87
C LEU A 72 1.62 8.25 -9.41
N THR A 73 2.57 8.54 -8.51
CA THR A 73 2.23 8.77 -7.10
C THR A 73 1.51 10.08 -6.86
N ASN A 74 1.95 11.18 -7.48
CA ASN A 74 1.25 12.45 -7.35
C ASN A 74 -0.15 12.40 -7.97
N CYS A 75 -0.33 11.72 -9.11
CA CYS A 75 -1.65 11.45 -9.69
C CYS A 75 -2.52 10.62 -8.75
N SER A 76 -1.96 9.63 -8.05
CA SER A 76 -2.71 8.83 -7.08
C SER A 76 -3.18 9.70 -5.90
N VAL A 77 -2.31 10.54 -5.35
CA VAL A 77 -2.65 11.48 -4.28
C VAL A 77 -3.71 12.48 -4.74
N LEU A 78 -3.53 13.09 -5.92
CA LEU A 78 -4.50 14.03 -6.51
C LEU A 78 -5.87 13.36 -6.70
N SER A 79 -5.87 12.11 -7.18
CA SER A 79 -7.11 11.37 -7.40
C SER A 79 -7.86 11.11 -6.09
N ILE A 80 -7.15 10.75 -5.02
CA ILE A 80 -7.75 10.47 -3.70
C ILE A 80 -8.29 11.75 -3.05
N TYR A 81 -7.51 12.82 -3.00
CA TYR A 81 -7.87 14.02 -2.22
C TYR A 81 -8.72 15.04 -2.98
N PHE A 82 -8.70 15.04 -4.32
CA PHE A 82 -9.41 16.03 -5.12
C PHE A 82 -10.52 15.41 -5.99
N LEU A 83 -10.22 14.41 -6.80
CA LEU A 83 -11.21 13.86 -7.76
C LEU A 83 -12.27 12.99 -7.06
N TYR A 84 -11.82 12.07 -6.22
CA TYR A 84 -12.67 11.04 -5.61
C TYR A 84 -12.72 11.14 -4.08
N ASN A 85 -12.51 12.35 -3.53
CA ASN A 85 -12.55 12.63 -2.09
C ASN A 85 -13.86 12.21 -1.42
N HIS A 86 -14.96 12.16 -2.16
CA HIS A 86 -16.27 11.75 -1.65
C HIS A 86 -16.34 10.25 -1.29
N THR A 87 -15.55 9.40 -1.93
CA THR A 87 -15.46 7.96 -1.59
C THR A 87 -14.35 7.65 -0.59
N TYR A 88 -13.54 8.65 -0.22
CA TYR A 88 -12.40 8.46 0.68
C TYR A 88 -12.85 8.37 2.14
N GLN A 89 -12.60 7.22 2.75
CA GLN A 89 -13.03 6.90 4.11
C GLN A 89 -12.05 7.43 5.16
N LYS A 90 -12.11 8.73 5.42
CA LYS A 90 -11.24 9.43 6.38
C LYS A 90 -11.33 8.88 7.80
N GLU A 91 -12.48 8.31 8.17
CA GLU A 91 -12.76 7.77 9.50
C GLU A 91 -11.83 6.62 9.88
N TYR A 92 -11.39 5.81 8.91
CA TYR A 92 -10.47 4.70 9.15
C TYR A 92 -9.00 5.10 9.00
N ASP A 93 -8.68 6.18 8.27
CA ASP A 93 -7.30 6.68 8.08
C ASP A 93 -6.86 7.67 9.17
N ASN A 94 -6.97 7.27 10.45
CA ASN A 94 -6.64 8.11 11.62
C ASN A 94 -5.15 8.10 12.02
N PHE A 95 -4.29 7.44 11.26
CA PHE A 95 -2.88 7.30 11.62
C PHE A 95 -2.12 8.63 11.52
N ARG A 96 -1.40 9.04 12.58
CA ARG A 96 -0.55 10.25 12.59
C ARG A 96 0.81 9.98 11.93
N ILE A 97 0.99 10.45 10.69
CA ILE A 97 2.20 10.22 9.88
C ILE A 97 3.44 10.95 10.41
N GLU A 98 3.26 11.98 11.23
CA GLU A 98 4.34 12.72 11.90
C GLU A 98 5.18 11.80 12.77
N ARG A 99 4.55 10.77 13.36
CA ARG A 99 5.22 9.74 14.17
C ARG A 99 6.17 8.86 13.36
N LEU A 100 6.06 8.86 12.03
CA LEU A 100 6.99 8.14 11.13
C LEU A 100 8.03 9.10 10.56
N ILE A 101 7.60 10.27 10.10
CA ILE A 101 8.48 11.26 9.46
C ILE A 101 9.55 11.76 10.44
N LEU A 102 9.16 12.15 11.66
CA LEU A 102 10.10 12.75 12.62
C LEU A 102 11.23 11.79 13.00
N PRO A 103 10.99 10.52 13.39
CA PRO A 103 12.09 9.58 13.63
C PRO A 103 12.95 9.32 12.41
N CYS A 104 12.37 9.27 11.20
CA CYS A 104 13.14 9.05 9.97
C CYS A 104 14.08 10.22 9.66
N ILE A 105 13.66 11.47 9.93
CA ILE A 105 14.52 12.66 9.79
C ILE A 105 15.68 12.60 10.79
N VAL A 106 15.39 12.29 12.06
CA VAL A 106 16.44 12.19 13.09
C VAL A 106 17.42 11.07 12.73
N LEU A 107 16.91 9.91 12.32
CA LEU A 107 17.73 8.77 11.96
C LEU A 107 18.59 9.04 10.72
N SER A 108 18.08 9.74 9.70
CA SER A 108 18.87 10.09 8.51
C SER A 108 20.00 11.08 8.81
N LEU A 109 19.84 11.94 9.81
CA LEU A 109 20.91 12.84 10.26
C LEU A 109 21.97 12.13 11.09
N LEU A 110 21.60 11.10 11.85
CA LEU A 110 22.52 10.36 12.72
C LEU A 110 23.24 9.21 11.99
N ALA A 111 22.54 8.52 11.08
CA ALA A 111 22.99 7.30 10.43
C ALA A 111 23.00 7.45 8.90
N ASN A 112 23.86 8.34 8.38
CA ASN A 112 24.12 8.49 6.95
C ASN A 112 25.58 8.15 6.61
N TYR A 113 25.89 7.95 5.33
CA TYR A 113 27.28 7.77 4.88
C TYR A 113 28.05 9.09 4.78
N SER A 114 27.37 10.21 4.53
CA SER A 114 27.98 11.54 4.40
C SER A 114 26.96 12.64 4.65
N PHE A 115 27.38 13.73 5.32
CA PHE A 115 26.54 14.90 5.61
C PHE A 115 26.30 15.82 4.40
N LYS A 116 26.20 15.25 3.19
CA LYS A 116 25.77 15.99 2.01
C LYS A 116 24.24 15.98 1.91
N ILE A 117 23.68 17.05 1.36
CA ILE A 117 22.22 17.23 1.29
C ILE A 117 21.56 16.07 0.53
N ASP A 118 22.10 15.71 -0.64
CA ASP A 118 21.63 14.61 -1.48
C ASP A 118 21.66 13.26 -0.75
N GLU A 119 22.75 12.98 -0.04
CA GLU A 119 22.94 11.74 0.72
C GLU A 119 21.97 11.62 1.91
N VAL A 120 21.74 12.73 2.64
CA VAL A 120 20.81 12.77 3.77
C VAL A 120 19.37 12.58 3.29
N PHE A 121 18.97 13.23 2.19
CA PHE A 121 17.62 13.04 1.61
C PHE A 121 17.43 11.63 1.05
N TRP A 122 18.46 11.08 0.40
CA TRP A 122 18.44 9.70 -0.07
C TRP A 122 18.29 8.72 1.11
N THR A 123 19.08 8.87 2.16
CA THR A 123 19.02 8.05 3.40
C THR A 123 17.64 8.17 4.07
N PHE A 124 17.13 9.40 4.22
CA PHE A 124 15.79 9.68 4.73
C PHE A 124 14.72 8.93 3.91
N SER A 125 14.83 8.94 2.59
CA SER A 125 13.88 8.26 1.72
C SER A 125 13.86 6.74 1.95
N ILE A 126 15.01 6.11 2.25
CA ILE A 126 15.10 4.67 2.53
C ILE A 126 14.42 4.34 3.86
N TYR A 127 14.72 5.11 4.91
CA TYR A 127 14.09 4.91 6.22
C TYR A 127 12.58 5.13 6.15
N LEU A 128 12.14 6.22 5.52
CA LEU A 128 10.71 6.49 5.41
C LEU A 128 9.98 5.43 4.56
N GLU A 129 10.59 4.93 3.48
CA GLU A 129 9.98 3.86 2.68
C GLU A 129 9.78 2.57 3.47
N SER A 130 10.72 2.23 4.34
CA SER A 130 10.63 1.00 5.15
C SER A 130 9.39 0.96 6.04
N VAL A 131 8.89 2.13 6.46
CA VAL A 131 7.72 2.28 7.36
C VAL A 131 6.50 2.87 6.66
N ALA A 132 6.58 3.24 5.38
CA ALA A 132 5.52 3.97 4.69
C ALA A 132 4.22 3.18 4.51
N ILE A 133 4.27 1.84 4.59
CA ILE A 133 3.09 0.97 4.46
C ILE A 133 2.23 0.92 5.74
N ILE A 134 2.78 1.35 6.88
CA ILE A 134 2.10 1.24 8.19
C ILE A 134 0.72 1.90 8.20
N PRO A 135 0.48 3.12 7.65
CA PRO A 135 -0.85 3.71 7.66
C PRO A 135 -1.86 2.90 6.84
N GLN A 136 -1.45 2.23 5.76
CA GLN A 136 -2.31 1.34 4.98
C GLN A 136 -2.68 0.09 5.79
N MET A 137 -1.71 -0.52 6.49
CA MET A 137 -1.98 -1.67 7.36
C MET A 137 -2.92 -1.29 8.51
N TYR A 138 -2.68 -0.12 9.12
CA TYR A 138 -3.56 0.42 10.14
C TYR A 138 -4.98 0.65 9.59
N PHE A 139 -5.11 1.28 8.42
CA PHE A 139 -6.39 1.48 7.75
C PHE A 139 -7.15 0.16 7.56
N ILE A 140 -6.47 -0.86 7.04
CA ILE A 140 -7.06 -2.19 6.82
C ILE A 140 -7.53 -2.81 8.14
N SER A 141 -6.76 -2.71 9.21
CA SER A 141 -7.15 -3.21 10.53
C SER A 141 -8.42 -2.56 11.09
N GLN A 142 -8.68 -1.30 10.73
CA GLN A 142 -9.87 -0.57 11.17
C GLN A 142 -11.06 -0.80 10.23
N PHE A 143 -10.81 -0.83 8.93
CA PHE A 143 -11.85 -0.96 7.91
C PHE A 143 -12.44 -2.37 7.83
N LYS A 144 -11.69 -3.39 8.29
CA LYS A 144 -12.12 -4.80 8.33
C LYS A 144 -12.48 -5.43 6.97
N GLN A 145 -12.23 -4.74 5.86
CA GLN A 145 -12.44 -5.26 4.51
C GLN A 145 -11.21 -5.00 3.64
N ILE A 146 -10.85 -5.98 2.82
CA ILE A 146 -9.73 -5.85 1.87
C ILE A 146 -10.24 -6.18 0.48
N GLU A 147 -10.21 -5.19 -0.40
CA GLU A 147 -10.48 -5.42 -1.81
C GLU A 147 -9.33 -6.24 -2.42
N SER A 148 -9.66 -7.24 -3.25
CA SER A 148 -8.66 -8.13 -3.88
C SER A 148 -7.59 -7.35 -4.66
N ILE A 149 -7.97 -6.22 -5.27
CA ILE A 149 -7.05 -5.35 -6.01
C ILE A 149 -5.99 -4.69 -5.10
N VAL A 150 -6.36 -4.31 -3.87
CA VAL A 150 -5.45 -3.77 -2.87
C VAL A 150 -4.48 -4.86 -2.40
N PHE A 151 -4.97 -6.08 -2.22
CA PHE A 151 -4.14 -7.24 -1.93
C PHE A 151 -3.09 -7.49 -3.04
N TYR A 152 -3.49 -7.49 -4.32
CA TYR A 152 -2.56 -7.65 -5.43
C TYR A 152 -1.54 -6.51 -5.51
N TYR A 153 -1.95 -5.27 -5.22
CA TYR A 153 -1.04 -4.13 -5.12
C TYR A 153 0.02 -4.34 -4.03
N ILE A 154 -0.37 -4.71 -2.80
CA ILE A 154 0.56 -4.95 -1.70
C ILE A 154 1.46 -6.17 -2.00
N SER A 155 0.93 -7.19 -2.66
CA SER A 155 1.68 -8.35 -3.14
C SER A 155 2.77 -7.97 -4.14
N ALA A 156 2.45 -7.12 -5.11
CA ALA A 156 3.44 -6.62 -6.08
C ALA A 156 4.52 -5.76 -5.40
N LEU A 157 4.17 -4.94 -4.41
CA LEU A 157 5.14 -4.20 -3.60
C LEU A 157 6.09 -5.12 -2.81
N SER A 158 5.55 -6.20 -2.25
CA SER A 158 6.31 -7.19 -1.50
C SER A 158 7.29 -7.94 -2.42
N MET A 159 6.83 -8.32 -3.61
CA MET A 159 7.66 -8.98 -4.62
C MET A 159 8.85 -8.11 -5.06
N TYR A 160 8.62 -6.80 -5.22
CA TYR A 160 9.71 -5.85 -5.48
C TYR A 160 10.80 -5.93 -4.40
N LYS A 161 10.44 -5.97 -3.11
CA LYS A 161 11.43 -6.09 -2.02
C LYS A 161 12.13 -7.43 -1.98
N ILE A 162 11.44 -8.52 -2.31
CA ILE A 162 12.06 -9.84 -2.42
C ILE A 162 13.14 -9.82 -3.50
N PHE A 163 12.84 -9.30 -4.69
CA PHE A 163 13.84 -9.18 -5.76
C PHE A 163 15.04 -8.30 -5.37
N TYR A 164 14.78 -7.22 -4.63
CA TYR A 164 15.84 -6.34 -4.13
C TYR A 164 16.72 -7.04 -3.10
N LEU A 165 16.12 -7.79 -2.16
CA LEU A 165 16.86 -8.59 -1.18
C LEU A 165 17.70 -9.67 -1.87
N MET A 166 17.14 -10.38 -2.86
CA MET A 166 17.86 -11.37 -3.65
C MET A 166 19.08 -10.77 -4.36
N ASP A 167 18.97 -9.55 -4.90
CA ASP A 167 20.10 -8.85 -5.51
C ASP A 167 21.20 -8.53 -4.48
N ILE A 168 20.83 -8.09 -3.27
CA ILE A 168 21.80 -7.85 -2.19
C ILE A 168 22.50 -9.16 -1.77
N VAL A 169 21.76 -10.25 -1.62
CA VAL A 169 22.33 -11.57 -1.29
C VAL A 169 23.27 -12.05 -2.39
N TYR A 170 22.90 -11.85 -3.66
CA TYR A 170 23.76 -12.18 -4.80
C TYR A 170 25.06 -11.38 -4.79
N ARG A 171 24.99 -10.06 -4.55
CA ARG A 171 26.18 -9.20 -4.41
C ARG A 171 27.07 -9.63 -3.24
N PHE A 172 26.46 -9.97 -2.11
CA PHE A 172 27.18 -10.48 -0.95
C PHE A 172 27.97 -11.75 -1.29
N TYR A 173 27.34 -12.71 -1.98
CA TYR A 173 28.01 -13.94 -2.42
C TYR A 173 29.17 -13.68 -3.39
N MET A 174 28.98 -12.74 -4.32
CA MET A 174 30.01 -12.36 -5.30
C MET A 174 31.10 -11.43 -4.73
N ASN A 175 31.09 -11.15 -3.43
CA ASN A 175 31.98 -10.16 -2.78
C ASN A 175 31.93 -8.77 -3.44
N GLU A 176 30.79 -8.41 -4.03
CA GLU A 176 30.55 -7.08 -4.57
C GLU A 176 30.10 -6.12 -3.46
N TYR A 177 30.30 -4.83 -3.68
CA TYR A 177 29.77 -3.81 -2.78
C TYR A 177 28.24 -3.90 -2.71
N TYR A 178 27.73 -3.93 -1.49
CA TYR A 178 26.32 -3.77 -1.18
C TYR A 178 26.16 -2.74 -0.07
N ASP A 179 25.01 -2.06 -0.08
CA ASP A 179 24.71 -0.97 0.81
C ASP A 179 23.93 -1.47 2.05
N LYS A 180 24.51 -1.22 3.22
CA LYS A 180 23.98 -1.66 4.53
C LYS A 180 22.70 -0.93 4.93
N ILE A 181 22.56 0.35 4.58
CA ILE A 181 21.37 1.15 4.89
C ILE A 181 20.18 0.63 4.09
N SER A 182 20.39 0.40 2.78
CA SER A 182 19.35 -0.19 1.92
C SER A 182 18.96 -1.61 2.34
N LEU A 183 19.92 -2.43 2.79
CA LEU A 183 19.63 -3.75 3.36
C LEU A 183 18.76 -3.66 4.62
N ALA A 184 19.12 -2.79 5.57
CA ALA A 184 18.36 -2.61 6.80
C ALA A 184 16.91 -2.16 6.53
N GLY A 185 16.74 -1.17 5.66
CA GLY A 185 15.41 -0.71 5.24
C GLY A 185 14.60 -1.81 4.54
N CYS A 186 15.25 -2.62 3.69
CA CYS A 186 14.60 -3.73 3.00
C CYS A 186 14.10 -4.81 3.96
N VAL A 187 14.92 -5.20 4.95
CA VAL A 187 14.54 -6.19 5.97
C VAL A 187 13.35 -5.70 6.80
N VAL A 188 13.39 -4.45 7.28
CA VAL A 188 12.28 -3.86 8.04
C VAL A 188 10.99 -3.90 7.22
N GLN A 189 11.05 -3.55 5.94
CA GLN A 189 9.87 -3.53 5.09
C GLN A 189 9.31 -4.92 4.80
N ILE A 190 10.18 -5.93 4.62
CA ILE A 190 9.75 -7.33 4.47
C ILE A 190 9.05 -7.82 5.74
N ILE A 191 9.52 -7.45 6.94
CA ILE A 191 8.84 -7.80 8.19
C ILE A 191 7.41 -7.25 8.20
N PHE A 192 7.21 -5.99 7.82
CA PHE A 192 5.86 -5.40 7.74
C PHE A 192 4.99 -6.09 6.67
N TYR A 193 5.56 -6.49 5.53
CA TYR A 193 4.80 -7.26 4.54
C TYR A 193 4.43 -8.66 5.04
N CYS A 194 5.35 -9.36 5.73
CA CYS A 194 5.04 -10.64 6.35
C CYS A 194 3.92 -10.51 7.40
N ASP A 195 3.97 -9.48 8.23
CA ASP A 195 2.90 -9.17 9.20
C ASP A 195 1.56 -8.90 8.49
N PHE A 196 1.57 -8.15 7.39
CA PHE A 196 0.37 -7.95 6.57
C PHE A 196 -0.21 -9.28 6.07
N PHE A 197 0.60 -10.17 5.48
CA PHE A 197 0.10 -11.46 4.97
C PHE A 197 -0.35 -12.41 6.08
N ALA A 198 0.31 -12.39 7.23
CA ALA A 198 -0.06 -13.21 8.38
C ALA A 198 -1.44 -12.81 8.93
N ASN A 199 -1.74 -11.50 8.97
CA ASN A 199 -3.03 -11.00 9.44
C ASN A 199 -4.13 -11.01 8.36
N TYR A 200 -3.78 -11.14 7.08
CA TYR A 200 -4.74 -11.21 5.97
C TYR A 200 -5.62 -12.47 6.02
N VAL A 201 -5.02 -13.64 6.22
CA VAL A 201 -5.74 -14.94 6.17
C VAL A 201 -6.83 -15.06 7.26
N PRO A 202 -6.58 -14.70 8.53
CA PRO A 202 -7.63 -14.69 9.55
C PRO A 202 -8.77 -13.73 9.19
N MET A 203 -8.42 -12.56 8.65
CA MET A 203 -9.39 -11.50 8.32
C MET A 203 -10.37 -11.91 7.22
N THR A 204 -9.90 -12.66 6.21
CA THR A 204 -10.79 -13.22 5.18
C THR A 204 -11.76 -14.24 5.77
N ASN A 205 -11.28 -15.09 6.69
CA ASN A 205 -12.14 -16.10 7.33
C ASN A 205 -13.22 -15.45 8.21
N ASP A 206 -12.87 -14.40 8.96
CA ASP A 206 -13.85 -13.67 9.79
C ASP A 206 -14.93 -13.00 8.92
N THR A 207 -14.53 -12.46 7.77
CA THR A 207 -15.48 -11.83 6.83
C THR A 207 -16.44 -12.84 6.22
N GLU A 208 -15.96 -14.04 5.84
CA GLU A 208 -16.80 -15.12 5.33
C GLU A 208 -17.80 -15.62 6.39
N ILE A 209 -17.39 -15.72 7.66
CA ILE A 209 -18.27 -16.10 8.77
C ILE A 209 -19.35 -15.04 9.01
N ASP A 210 -18.99 -13.76 8.97
CA ASP A 210 -19.93 -12.65 9.14
C ASP A 210 -20.98 -12.64 8.00
N GLU A 211 -20.57 -12.87 6.74
CA GLU A 211 -21.47 -12.99 5.59
C GLU A 211 -22.41 -14.21 5.69
N GLU A 212 -21.90 -15.39 6.06
CA GLU A 212 -22.74 -16.59 6.27
C GLU A 212 -23.74 -16.41 7.43
N SER A 213 -23.32 -15.73 8.50
CA SER A 213 -24.19 -15.46 9.64
C SER A 213 -25.30 -14.46 9.31
N GLY A 214 -25.00 -13.42 8.53
CA GLY A 214 -25.97 -12.44 8.05
C GLY A 214 -27.00 -13.06 7.10
N PHE A 215 -26.56 -13.91 6.16
CA PHE A 215 -27.46 -14.65 5.27
C PHE A 215 -28.40 -15.58 6.06
N SER A 216 -27.89 -16.27 7.09
CA SER A 216 -28.71 -17.11 7.97
C SER A 216 -29.76 -16.33 8.77
N GLU A 217 -29.49 -15.07 9.14
CA GLU A 217 -30.47 -14.22 9.80
C GLU A 217 -31.53 -13.69 8.85
N GLU A 218 -31.15 -13.25 7.64
CA GLU A 218 -32.10 -12.82 6.60
C GLU A 218 -33.06 -13.94 6.19
N ASP A 219 -32.55 -15.16 5.97
CA ASP A 219 -33.39 -16.33 5.66
C ASP A 219 -34.43 -16.62 6.76
N LYS A 220 -34.04 -16.49 8.04
CA LYS A 220 -34.95 -16.67 9.19
C LYS A 220 -36.02 -15.59 9.25
N VAL A 221 -35.69 -14.36 8.87
CA VAL A 221 -36.64 -13.24 8.84
C VAL A 221 -37.67 -13.47 7.73
N ASP A 222 -37.23 -13.85 6.53
CA ASP A 222 -38.10 -14.15 5.39
C ASP A 222 -39.05 -15.32 5.67
N ASP A 223 -38.56 -16.38 6.31
CA ASP A 223 -39.40 -17.51 6.70
C ASP A 223 -40.49 -17.11 7.73
N LYS A 224 -40.16 -16.17 8.62
CA LYS A 224 -41.11 -15.62 9.59
C LYS A 224 -42.18 -14.77 8.91
N PHE A 225 -41.81 -13.98 7.90
CA PHE A 225 -42.75 -13.21 7.09
C PHE A 225 -43.72 -14.10 6.32
N LYS A 226 -43.24 -15.14 5.62
CA LYS A 226 -44.10 -16.12 4.93
C LYS A 226 -45.09 -16.80 5.87
N LYS A 227 -44.68 -17.09 7.10
CA LYS A 227 -45.54 -17.72 8.11
C LYS A 227 -46.66 -16.78 8.55
N ILE A 228 -46.39 -15.48 8.69
CA ILE A 228 -47.39 -14.46 9.01
C ILE A 228 -48.36 -14.27 7.84
N GLU A 229 -47.85 -14.22 6.61
CA GLU A 229 -48.67 -14.08 5.41
C GLU A 229 -49.65 -15.25 5.25
N ASN A 230 -49.19 -16.49 5.45
CA ASN A 230 -50.06 -17.68 5.44
C ASN A 230 -51.16 -17.64 6.51
N VAL A 231 -50.87 -17.12 7.71
CA VAL A 231 -51.88 -16.96 8.78
C VAL A 231 -52.90 -15.90 8.39
N ILE A 232 -52.47 -14.79 7.78
CA ILE A 232 -53.39 -13.72 7.33
C ILE A 232 -54.32 -14.24 6.22
N VAL A 233 -53.78 -14.98 5.24
CA VAL A 233 -54.59 -15.61 4.17
C VAL A 233 -55.63 -16.56 4.77
N HIS A 234 -55.24 -17.42 5.72
CA HIS A 234 -56.18 -18.33 6.37
C HIS A 234 -57.29 -17.61 7.14
N VAL A 235 -56.98 -16.50 7.81
CA VAL A 235 -57.98 -15.70 8.57
C VAL A 235 -58.92 -14.93 7.65
N ILE A 236 -58.47 -14.53 6.45
CA ILE A 236 -59.31 -13.87 5.46
C ILE A 236 -60.27 -14.87 4.80
N ASP A 237 -59.80 -16.08 4.47
CA ASP A 237 -60.63 -17.14 3.88
C ASP A 237 -61.70 -17.69 4.85
N GLU A 238 -61.48 -17.66 6.16
CA GLU A 238 -62.50 -18.06 7.16
C GLU A 238 -63.63 -17.03 7.36
N LYS A 239 -63.51 -15.82 6.80
CA LYS A 239 -64.48 -14.72 6.96
C LYS A 239 -65.34 -14.41 5.73
N VAL A 240 -65.21 -15.19 4.66
CA VAL A 240 -66.03 -15.12 3.43
C VAL A 240 -66.93 -16.35 3.34
#